data_AF-A0A960DVT0-F1
#
_entry.id   AF-A0A960DVT0-F1
#
_cell.length_a   1.000
_cell.length_b   1.000
_cell.length_c   1.000
_cell.angle_alpha   90.00
_cell.angle_beta   90.00
_cell.angle_gamma   90.00
#
_symmetry.space_group_name_H-M   'P 1'
#
loop_
_entity.id
_entity.type
_entity.pdbx_description
1 polymer ?
#
loop_
_entity_poly.entity_id
_entity_poly.type
_entity_poly.pdbx_seq_one_letter_code
_entity_poly.pdbx_strand_id
1 'polypeptide(L)'
;MADALFPLASPADPSWHRYTTAEPGDGPATAVAYGTELPTEAELKLLGPVEGRRVLDLGCGAGRNATVLAQHGAKVIAVDPSAEVLGRARERAEAADVRVELHQAGLAELAFLR
;
A
#
# COMPACT_ATOMS: atom_id res chain seq x y z
N MET A 1 -8.23 -13.59 31.86
CA MET A 1 -8.99 -14.17 30.73
C MET A 1 -9.32 -13.07 29.72
N ALA A 2 -8.30 -12.48 29.09
CA ALA A 2 -8.46 -11.44 28.05
C ALA A 2 -7.29 -11.46 27.04
N ASP A 3 -6.14 -12.05 27.40
CA ASP A 3 -4.93 -12.08 26.56
C ASP A 3 -4.96 -13.03 25.35
N ALA A 4 -6.11 -13.64 25.02
CA ALA A 4 -6.23 -14.63 23.96
C ALA A 4 -6.92 -14.14 22.67
N LEU A 5 -7.36 -12.87 22.63
CA LEU A 5 -8.14 -12.34 21.49
C LEU A 5 -7.29 -11.73 20.37
N PHE A 6 -6.02 -11.42 20.63
CA PHE A 6 -5.08 -10.96 19.62
C PHE A 6 -3.70 -11.57 19.93
N PRO A 7 -3.26 -12.61 19.19
CA PRO A 7 -1.89 -13.09 19.33
C PRO A 7 -0.95 -11.92 19.00
N LEU A 8 -0.06 -11.58 19.93
CA LEU A 8 1.08 -10.70 19.62
C LEU A 8 1.80 -11.33 18.42
N ALA A 9 1.94 -10.55 17.35
CA ALA A 9 2.34 -11.02 16.03
C ALA A 9 3.54 -11.99 16.10
N SER A 10 3.32 -13.21 15.63
CA SER A 10 4.38 -14.19 15.40
C SER A 10 5.28 -13.69 14.25
N PRO A 11 6.61 -13.89 14.31
CA PRO A 11 7.50 -13.43 13.26
C PRO A 11 7.17 -14.14 11.94
N ALA A 12 6.92 -13.33 10.90
CA ALA A 12 6.74 -13.72 9.50
C ALA A 12 5.82 -14.93 9.26
N ASP A 13 4.54 -14.82 9.64
CA ASP A 13 3.52 -15.75 9.16
C ASP A 13 3.15 -15.41 7.69
N PRO A 14 3.26 -16.34 6.73
CA PRO A 14 2.74 -16.18 5.37
C PRO A 14 1.19 -16.08 5.32
N SER A 15 0.50 -16.10 6.47
CA SER A 15 -0.95 -16.00 6.58
C SER A 15 -1.58 -14.70 6.07
N TRP A 16 -0.82 -13.67 5.69
CA TRP A 16 -1.38 -12.56 4.91
C TRP A 16 -2.04 -13.05 3.62
N HIS A 17 -1.55 -14.14 3.03
CA HIS A 17 -2.18 -14.79 1.87
C HIS A 17 -3.52 -15.49 2.19
N ARG A 18 -3.85 -15.78 3.45
CA ARG A 18 -5.11 -16.47 3.79
C ARG A 18 -6.34 -15.62 3.53
N TYR A 19 -6.22 -14.29 3.61
CA TYR A 19 -7.34 -13.37 3.48
C TYR A 19 -7.34 -12.59 2.16
N THR A 20 -6.28 -12.68 1.36
CA THR A 20 -6.24 -12.08 0.03
C THR A 20 -6.22 -13.17 -1.05
N THR A 21 -7.28 -13.22 -1.84
CA THR A 21 -7.30 -13.93 -3.14
C THR A 21 -6.88 -13.01 -4.28
N ALA A 22 -6.56 -11.75 -3.98
CA ALA A 22 -6.13 -10.79 -4.98
C ALA A 22 -4.69 -11.10 -5.38
N GLU A 23 -4.53 -11.55 -6.62
CA GLU A 23 -3.23 -11.55 -7.28
C GLU A 23 -2.69 -10.11 -7.31
N PRO A 24 -1.36 -9.91 -7.18
CA PRO A 24 -0.76 -8.62 -7.42
C PRO A 24 -1.27 -8.04 -8.74
N GLY A 25 -1.90 -6.87 -8.67
CA GLY A 25 -2.27 -6.12 -9.87
C GLY A 25 -0.99 -5.67 -10.57
N ASP A 26 -0.50 -6.45 -11.53
CA ASP A 26 0.76 -6.21 -12.25
C ASP A 26 0.60 -5.32 -13.49
N GLY A 27 -0.63 -4.92 -13.80
CA GLY A 27 -0.92 -3.99 -14.90
C GLY A 27 -0.45 -2.54 -14.64
N PRO A 28 -0.30 -1.72 -15.70
CA PRO A 28 0.05 -0.31 -15.56
C PRO A 28 -0.99 0.42 -14.69
N ALA A 29 -0.50 1.14 -13.69
CA ALA A 29 -1.34 1.87 -12.74
C ALA A 29 -1.54 3.29 -13.27
N THR A 30 -2.70 3.58 -13.85
CA THR A 30 -3.05 4.93 -14.35
C THR A 30 -3.97 5.70 -13.40
N ALA A 31 -4.64 4.98 -12.49
CA ALA A 31 -5.55 5.53 -11.48
C ALA A 31 -5.57 4.65 -10.23
N VAL A 32 -5.89 5.25 -9.08
CA VAL A 32 -6.12 4.52 -7.82
C VAL A 32 -7.28 3.56 -8.00
N ALA A 33 -7.09 2.30 -7.59
CA ALA A 33 -8.15 1.29 -7.61
C ALA A 33 -8.61 0.96 -6.18
N TYR A 34 -9.91 0.70 -6.06
CA TYR A 34 -10.56 0.34 -4.80
C TYR A 34 -10.84 -1.17 -4.66
N GLY A 35 -10.61 -1.92 -5.73
CA GLY A 35 -10.84 -3.36 -5.83
C GLY A 35 -10.87 -3.78 -7.30
N THR A 36 -10.75 -5.08 -7.57
CA THR A 36 -10.68 -5.62 -8.94
C THR A 36 -11.92 -5.31 -9.79
N GLU A 37 -13.10 -5.34 -9.17
CA GLU A 37 -14.39 -5.15 -9.85
C GLU A 37 -15.01 -3.78 -9.56
N LEU A 38 -14.26 -2.89 -8.92
CA LEU A 38 -14.75 -1.57 -8.57
C LEU A 38 -14.28 -0.53 -9.59
N PRO A 39 -15.11 0.48 -9.89
CA PRO A 39 -14.66 1.65 -10.63
C PRO A 39 -13.44 2.29 -9.95
N THR A 40 -12.56 2.89 -10.76
CA THR A 40 -11.33 3.52 -10.27
C THR A 40 -11.59 4.96 -9.82
N GLU A 41 -10.57 5.60 -9.22
CA GLU A 41 -10.63 7.01 -8.85
C GLU A 41 -10.88 7.95 -10.04
N ALA A 42 -10.53 7.55 -11.27
CA ALA A 42 -10.83 8.34 -12.47
C ALA A 42 -12.35 8.53 -12.69
N GLU A 43 -13.15 7.56 -12.25
CA GLU A 43 -14.61 7.58 -12.36
C GLU A 43 -15.26 8.12 -11.08
N LEU A 44 -14.87 7.58 -9.92
CA LEU A 44 -15.57 7.86 -8.65
C LEU A 44 -15.16 9.19 -7.98
N LYS A 45 -13.93 9.66 -8.22
CA LYS A 45 -13.42 10.94 -7.68
C LYS A 45 -13.58 11.07 -6.15
N LEU A 46 -13.32 10.00 -5.40
CA LEU A 46 -13.54 9.94 -3.96
C LEU A 46 -12.46 10.67 -3.15
N LEU A 47 -11.23 10.77 -3.67
CA LEU A 47 -10.09 11.34 -2.95
C LEU A 47 -9.97 12.85 -3.14
N GLY A 48 -10.49 13.38 -4.25
CA GLY A 48 -10.28 14.76 -4.65
C GLY A 48 -8.80 15.06 -4.97
N PRO A 49 -8.39 16.34 -4.96
CA PRO A 49 -7.01 16.72 -5.27
C PRO A 49 -6.01 16.27 -4.20
N VAL A 50 -4.98 15.51 -4.62
CA VAL A 50 -3.95 14.95 -3.73
C VAL A 50 -2.59 15.63 -3.81
N GLU A 51 -2.41 16.57 -4.75
CA GLU A 51 -1.13 17.28 -4.94
C GLU A 51 -0.68 17.97 -3.63
N GLY A 52 0.57 17.73 -3.24
CA GLY A 52 1.18 18.27 -2.02
C GLY A 52 0.65 17.66 -0.71
N ARG A 53 -0.37 16.79 -0.75
CA ARG A 53 -0.92 16.12 0.44
C ARG A 53 0.03 15.02 0.92
N ARG A 54 -0.01 14.74 2.23
CA ARG A 54 0.63 13.57 2.83
C ARG A 54 -0.36 12.42 2.81
N VAL A 55 0.02 11.29 2.24
CA VAL A 55 -0.84 10.10 2.13
C VAL A 55 -0.14 8.90 2.75
N LEU A 56 -0.90 8.12 3.52
CA LEU A 56 -0.47 6.85 4.09
C LEU A 56 -1.21 5.72 3.38
N ASP A 57 -0.47 4.84 2.71
CA ASP A 57 -0.98 3.62 2.06
C ASP A 57 -0.68 2.40 2.94
N LEU A 58 -1.70 1.85 3.59
CA LEU A 58 -1.58 0.74 4.55
C LEU A 58 -1.91 -0.58 3.87
N GLY A 59 -0.96 -1.51 3.88
CA GLY A 59 -1.07 -2.76 3.11
C GLY A 59 -0.87 -2.47 1.63
N CYS A 60 0.17 -1.71 1.30
CA CYS A 60 0.36 -1.16 -0.05
C CYS A 60 0.63 -2.24 -1.11
N GLY A 61 0.96 -3.47 -0.68
CA GLY A 61 1.36 -4.55 -1.57
C GLY A 61 2.52 -4.13 -2.47
N ALA A 62 2.42 -4.43 -3.77
CA ALA A 62 3.39 -4.02 -4.77
C ALA A 62 3.35 -2.51 -5.14
N GLY A 63 2.69 -1.67 -4.34
CA GLY A 63 2.77 -0.20 -4.46
C GLY A 63 1.95 0.42 -5.59
N ARG A 64 0.95 -0.29 -6.13
CA ARG A 64 0.13 0.20 -7.27
C ARG A 64 -0.47 1.59 -7.01
N ASN A 65 -1.19 1.73 -5.90
CA ASN A 65 -1.86 2.98 -5.55
C ASN A 65 -0.85 4.03 -5.05
N ALA A 66 0.11 3.64 -4.21
CA ALA A 66 1.19 4.51 -3.77
C ALA A 66 1.93 5.21 -4.93
N THR A 67 2.29 4.47 -5.99
CA THR A 67 2.95 5.02 -7.17
C THR A 67 2.04 6.02 -7.90
N VAL A 68 0.76 5.68 -8.12
CA VAL A 68 -0.19 6.59 -8.78
C VAL A 68 -0.35 7.88 -7.98
N LEU A 69 -0.50 7.78 -6.66
CA LEU A 69 -0.65 8.95 -5.78
C LEU A 69 0.59 9.83 -5.83
N ALA A 70 1.79 9.25 -5.84
CA ALA A 70 3.04 9.99 -5.98
C ALA A 70 3.16 10.68 -7.35
N GLN A 71 2.75 10.02 -8.44
CA GLN A 71 2.69 10.63 -9.78
C GLN A 71 1.74 11.84 -9.84
N HIS A 72 0.70 11.86 -8.99
CA HIS A 72 -0.21 13.00 -8.83
C HIS A 72 0.28 14.04 -7.79
N GLY A 73 1.56 13.99 -7.42
CA GLY A 73 2.21 14.99 -6.56
C GLY A 73 1.98 14.80 -5.06
N ALA A 74 1.42 13.68 -4.62
CA ALA A 74 1.30 13.36 -3.20
C ALA A 74 2.65 12.95 -2.60
N LYS A 75 2.84 13.22 -1.30
CA LYS A 75 3.95 12.72 -0.49
C LYS A 75 3.50 11.43 0.19
N VAL A 76 3.89 10.29 -0.39
CA VAL A 76 3.36 8.98 0.00
C VAL A 76 4.31 8.26 0.95
N ILE A 77 3.76 7.80 2.07
CA ILE A 77 4.34 6.77 2.93
C ILE A 77 3.53 5.50 2.70
N ALA A 78 4.20 4.40 2.36
CA ALA A 78 3.57 3.13 2.05
C ALA A 78 4.13 2.03 2.94
N VAL A 79 3.24 1.23 3.52
CA VAL A 79 3.57 0.25 4.56
C VAL A 79 3.05 -1.12 4.17
N ASP A 80 3.92 -2.12 4.25
CA ASP A 80 3.54 -3.52 4.08
C ASP A 80 4.44 -4.42 4.95
N PRO A 81 3.91 -5.47 5.58
CA PRO A 81 4.74 -6.40 6.37
C PRO A 81 5.72 -7.23 5.52
N SER A 82 5.44 -7.43 4.23
CA SER A 82 6.27 -8.26 3.36
C SER A 82 7.40 -7.48 2.70
N ALA A 83 8.64 -7.82 3.05
CA ALA A 83 9.83 -7.26 2.41
C ALA A 83 9.88 -7.55 0.90
N GLU A 84 9.35 -8.71 0.48
CA GLU A 84 9.33 -9.12 -0.93
C GLU A 84 8.45 -8.18 -1.76
N VAL A 85 7.22 -7.91 -1.32
CA VAL A 85 6.31 -7.03 -2.08
C VAL A 85 6.76 -5.58 -2.05
N LEU A 86 7.43 -5.15 -0.97
CA LEU A 86 8.08 -3.83 -0.92
C LEU A 86 9.25 -3.71 -1.90
N GLY A 87 9.93 -4.82 -2.23
CA GLY A 87 10.89 -4.88 -3.34
C GLY A 87 10.23 -4.49 -4.66
N ARG A 88 9.09 -5.13 -4.99
CA ARG A 88 8.30 -4.83 -6.19
C ARG A 88 7.72 -3.40 -6.18
N ALA A 89 7.30 -2.92 -5.01
CA ALA A 89 6.83 -1.54 -4.84
C ALA A 89 7.93 -0.51 -5.15
N ARG A 90 9.18 -0.81 -4.75
CA ARG A 90 10.34 0.03 -5.07
C ARG A 90 10.60 0.05 -6.58
N GLU A 91 10.67 -1.13 -7.21
CA GLU A 91 10.87 -1.25 -8.66
C GLU A 91 9.80 -0.48 -9.45
N ARG A 92 8.52 -0.57 -9.02
CA ARG A 92 7.42 0.17 -9.63
C ARG A 92 7.56 1.69 -9.48
N ALA A 93 7.95 2.17 -8.31
CA ALA A 93 8.18 3.60 -8.07
C ALA A 93 9.36 4.13 -8.90
N GLU A 94 10.45 3.37 -8.99
CA GLU A 94 11.62 3.70 -9.81
C GLU A 94 11.27 3.73 -11.31
N ALA A 95 10.54 2.73 -11.81
CA ALA A 95 10.10 2.69 -13.21
C ALA A 95 9.16 3.86 -13.59
N ALA A 96 8.44 4.40 -12.60
CA ALA A 96 7.55 5.54 -12.76
C ALA A 96 8.24 6.90 -12.50
N ASP A 97 9.53 6.91 -12.16
CA ASP A 97 10.32 8.09 -11.78
C ASP A 97 9.67 8.92 -10.65
N VAL A 98 9.17 8.22 -9.62
CA VAL A 98 8.56 8.85 -8.43
C VAL A 98 9.15 8.35 -7.13
N ARG A 99 9.05 9.17 -6.10
CA ARG A 99 9.50 8.82 -4.74
C ARG A 99 8.33 8.37 -3.88
N VAL A 100 8.43 7.15 -3.35
CA VAL A 100 7.55 6.62 -2.30
C VAL A 100 8.41 6.23 -1.10
N GLU A 101 8.03 6.67 0.10
CA GLU A 101 8.69 6.26 1.33
C GLU A 101 8.13 4.90 1.78
N LEU A 102 8.95 3.85 1.69
CA LEU A 102 8.54 2.47 1.95
C LEU A 102 9.00 2.02 3.34
N HIS A 103 8.08 1.47 4.13
CA HIS A 103 8.37 0.90 5.45
C HIS A 103 7.87 -0.54 5.56
N GLN A 104 8.77 -1.41 6.02
CA GLN A 104 8.38 -2.76 6.43
C GLN A 104 7.87 -2.72 7.87
N ALA A 105 6.57 -2.88 8.07
CA ALA A 105 5.96 -2.94 9.40
C ALA A 105 4.58 -3.59 9.37
N GLY A 106 4.13 -4.07 10.53
CA GLY A 106 2.73 -4.45 10.71
C GLY A 106 1.81 -3.21 10.67
N LEU A 107 0.57 -3.39 10.20
CA LEU A 107 -0.38 -2.28 10.04
C LEU A 107 -0.75 -1.58 11.36
N ALA A 108 -0.60 -2.28 12.49
CA ALA A 108 -0.81 -1.73 13.83
C ALA A 108 0.45 -1.09 14.44
N GLU A 109 1.61 -1.17 13.78
CA GLU A 109 2.93 -0.79 14.32
C GLU A 109 3.48 0.48 13.66
N LEU A 110 2.73 1.58 13.71
CA LEU A 110 3.00 2.81 12.94
C LEU A 110 3.79 3.88 13.71
N ALA A 111 4.50 3.50 14.78
CA ALA A 111 5.21 4.46 15.65
C ALA A 111 6.35 5.23 14.95
N PHE A 112 6.74 4.82 13.74
CA PHE A 112 7.72 5.53 12.90
C PHE A 112 7.12 6.73 12.15
N LEU A 113 5.79 6.82 12.03
CA LEU A 113 5.13 7.97 11.43
C LEU A 113 5.29 9.19 12.34
N ARG A 114 5.88 10.26 11.81
CA ARG A 114 6.08 11.55 12.49
C ARG A 114 5.57 12.71 11.65
#